data_AF-A0A821J333-F1
#
_entry.id   AF-A0A821J333-F1
#
_cell.length_a   1.000
_cell.length_b   1.000
_cell.length_c   1.000
_cell.angle_alpha   90.00
_cell.angle_beta   90.00
_cell.angle_gamma   90.00
#
_symmetry.space_group_name_H-M   'P 1'
#
loop_
_entity.id
_entity.type
_entity.pdbx_description
1 polymer ?
#
loop_
_entity_poly.entity_id
_entity_poly.type
_entity_poly.pdbx_seq_one_letter_code
_entity_poly.pdbx_strand_id
1 'polypeptide(L)'
;MSLLSIKHIFGIRTCLTDCIVYLNDHSYLYPSSRNIILYNIDHKCQRFISFEHEYDTLESLGVSSNKQYLAIALNKLDKTRIIIYDINEPLNREIQIQIQKQKIL
;
A
#
# COMPACT_ATOMS: atom_id res chain seq x y z
N MET A 1 9.36 29.80 -4.16
CA MET A 1 8.87 28.93 -3.07
C MET A 1 9.32 27.50 -3.37
N SER A 2 10.23 26.94 -2.57
CA SER A 2 10.60 25.52 -2.70
C SER A 2 9.62 24.69 -1.87
N LEU A 3 8.91 23.78 -2.52
CA LEU A 3 8.05 22.80 -1.86
C LEU A 3 8.90 21.59 -1.47
N LEU A 4 8.97 21.28 -0.16
CA LEU A 4 9.60 20.05 0.31
C LEU A 4 8.68 18.86 -0.03
N SER A 5 9.24 17.84 -0.68
CA SER A 5 8.51 16.62 -1.03
C SER A 5 9.37 15.38 -0.74
N ILE A 6 8.71 14.28 -0.39
CA ILE A 6 9.37 13.00 -0.15
C ILE A 6 9.86 12.45 -1.49
N LYS A 7 11.15 12.06 -1.54
CA LYS A 7 11.77 11.49 -2.75
C LYS A 7 12.11 10.01 -2.60
N HIS A 8 12.61 9.62 -1.42
CA HIS A 8 12.98 8.23 -1.14
C HIS A 8 12.60 7.85 0.29
N ILE A 9 12.03 6.66 0.44
CA ILE A 9 11.82 5.94 1.69
C ILE A 9 12.66 4.67 1.62
N PHE A 10 13.39 4.41 2.71
CA PHE A 10 14.28 3.26 2.85
C PHE A 10 13.71 2.25 3.84
N GLY A 11 14.07 0.98 3.64
CA GLY A 11 13.63 -0.14 4.45
C GLY A 11 12.37 -0.82 3.92
N ILE A 12 12.09 -2.01 4.44
CA ILE A 12 10.93 -2.85 4.10
C ILE A 12 10.24 -3.25 5.40
N ARG A 13 8.91 -3.30 5.39
CA ARG A 13 8.12 -3.83 6.51
C ARG A 13 8.13 -5.36 6.45
N THR A 14 8.91 -6.00 7.33
CA THR A 14 9.14 -7.46 7.31
C THR A 14 8.07 -8.28 8.03
N CYS A 15 7.16 -7.66 8.78
CA CYS A 15 6.07 -8.36 9.49
C CYS A 15 4.95 -8.86 8.56
N LEU A 16 5.08 -8.67 7.25
CA LEU A 16 4.10 -9.06 6.25
C LEU A 16 4.66 -10.18 5.39
N THR A 17 3.91 -11.28 5.28
CA THR A 17 4.24 -12.39 4.37
C THR A 17 3.97 -11.98 2.92
N ASP A 18 4.81 -12.46 1.99
CA ASP A 18 4.66 -12.25 0.54
C ASP A 18 4.43 -10.78 0.12
N CYS A 19 5.09 -9.85 0.83
CA CYS A 19 4.82 -8.43 0.71
C CYS A 19 5.66 -7.70 -0.36
N ILE A 20 6.57 -8.40 -1.03
CA ILE A 20 7.35 -7.88 -2.16
C ILE A 20 6.77 -8.50 -3.43
N VAL A 21 6.23 -7.67 -4.32
CA VAL A 21 5.51 -8.12 -5.51
C VAL A 21 6.12 -7.52 -6.76
N TYR A 22 6.55 -8.36 -7.69
CA TYR A 22 6.91 -7.92 -9.03
C TYR A 22 5.64 -7.50 -9.80
N LEU A 23 5.66 -6.28 -10.34
CA LEU A 23 4.62 -5.79 -11.25
C LEU A 23 5.00 -6.10 -12.70
N ASN A 24 6.30 -5.99 -13.01
CA ASN A 24 6.94 -6.40 -14.25
C ASN A 24 8.46 -6.53 -14.01
N ASP A 25 9.24 -6.70 -15.07
CA ASP A 25 10.70 -6.89 -15.00
C ASP A 25 11.47 -5.68 -14.46
N HIS A 26 10.86 -4.49 -14.52
CA HIS A 26 11.51 -3.21 -14.19
C HIS A 26 10.92 -2.54 -12.96
N SER A 27 9.85 -3.09 -12.39
CA SER A 27 9.17 -2.49 -11.25
C SER A 27 8.61 -3.51 -10.27
N TYR A 28 8.76 -3.18 -8.99
CA TYR A 28 8.23 -3.97 -7.91
C TYR A 28 7.57 -3.08 -6.86
N LEU A 29 6.69 -3.71 -6.10
CA LEU A 29 5.88 -3.12 -5.06
C LEU A 29 6.30 -3.70 -3.72
N TYR A 30 6.47 -2.85 -2.72
CA TYR A 30 6.74 -3.28 -1.35
C TYR A 30 6.23 -2.26 -0.32
N PRO A 31 5.84 -2.72 0.89
CA PRO A 31 5.47 -1.83 1.97
C PRO A 31 6.71 -1.28 2.68
N SER A 32 6.69 0.02 2.97
CA SER A 32 7.68 0.66 3.83
C SER A 32 7.04 1.77 4.65
N SER A 33 7.25 1.73 5.97
CA SER A 33 6.58 2.64 6.90
C SER A 33 5.05 2.61 6.70
N ARG A 34 4.41 3.77 6.50
CA ARG A 34 2.99 3.94 6.17
C ARG A 34 2.74 4.17 4.67
N ASN A 35 3.59 3.61 3.82
CA ASN A 35 3.46 3.75 2.38
C ASN A 35 3.62 2.39 1.70
N ILE A 36 2.91 2.21 0.59
CA ILE A 36 3.27 1.21 -0.40
C ILE A 36 4.13 1.90 -1.45
N ILE A 37 5.31 1.34 -1.68
CA ILE A 37 6.31 1.87 -2.60
C ILE A 37 6.20 1.09 -3.91
N LEU A 38 5.98 1.80 -5.01
CA LEU A 38 6.34 1.31 -6.33
C LEU A 38 7.74 1.81 -6.67
N TYR A 39 8.68 0.90 -6.81
CA TYR A 39 10.03 1.22 -7.22
C TYR A 39 10.27 0.80 -8.66
N ASN A 40 10.77 1.72 -9.48
CA ASN A 40 11.26 1.41 -10.81
C ASN A 40 12.80 1.33 -10.77
N ILE A 41 13.33 0.21 -11.25
CA ILE A 41 14.77 -0.11 -11.18
C ILE A 41 15.58 0.75 -12.14
N ASP A 42 15.09 0.91 -13.38
CA ASP A 42 15.83 1.61 -14.44
C ASP A 42 16.00 3.09 -14.12
N HIS A 43 14.92 3.72 -13.65
CA HIS A 43 14.88 5.14 -13.30
C HIS A 43 15.27 5.42 -11.84
N LYS A 44 15.40 4.38 -11.00
CA LYS A 44 15.68 4.47 -9.57
C LYS A 44 14.73 5.41 -8.82
N CYS A 45 13.47 5.47 -9.25
CA CYS A 45 12.46 6.36 -8.70
C CYS A 45 11.43 5.61 -7.87
N GLN A 46 10.86 6.30 -6.87
CA GLN A 46 9.81 5.77 -6.02
C GLN A 46 8.52 6.57 -6.25
N ARG A 47 7.42 5.84 -6.42
CA ARG A 47 6.07 6.38 -6.31
C ARG A 47 5.43 5.86 -5.03
N PHE A 48 4.77 6.74 -4.30
CA PHE A 48 4.18 6.45 -3.00
C PHE A 48 2.67 6.32 -3.13
N ILE A 49 2.13 5.19 -2.68
CA ILE A 49 0.71 5.03 -2.39
C ILE A 49 0.59 5.13 -0.87
N SER A 50 0.25 6.32 -0.39
CA SER A 50 0.02 6.57 1.03
C SER A 50 -1.41 6.18 1.39
N PHE A 51 -1.57 5.63 2.59
CA PHE A 51 -2.88 5.30 3.16
C PHE A 51 -3.15 6.12 4.42
N GLU A 52 -4.42 6.19 4.82
CA GLU A 52 -4.89 7.07 5.89
C GLU A 52 -4.20 6.83 7.24
N HIS A 53 -3.91 7.94 7.95
CA HIS A 53 -3.31 7.93 9.28
C HIS A 53 -4.24 7.42 10.39
N GLU A 54 -5.54 7.27 10.12
CA GLU A 54 -6.51 6.85 11.12
C GLU A 54 -6.29 5.41 11.61
N TYR A 55 -5.55 4.60 10.83
CA TYR A 55 -5.24 3.20 11.11
C TYR A 55 -3.83 3.04 11.67
N ASP A 56 -3.69 2.09 12.59
CA ASP A 56 -2.43 1.89 13.31
C ASP A 56 -1.43 1.11 12.46
N THR A 57 -1.91 0.10 11.73
CA THR A 57 -1.04 -0.86 11.06
C THR A 57 -1.58 -1.36 9.72
N LEU A 58 -0.64 -1.65 8.82
CA LEU A 58 -0.84 -2.49 7.65
C LEU A 58 -0.65 -3.95 8.08
N GLU A 59 -1.68 -4.78 7.88
CA GLU A 59 -1.72 -6.20 8.28
C GLU A 59 -1.50 -7.14 7.10
N SER A 60 -1.96 -6.76 5.90
CA SER A 60 -1.75 -7.56 4.70
C SER A 60 -1.87 -6.71 3.43
N LEU A 61 -1.32 -7.23 2.34
CA LEU A 61 -1.49 -6.68 1.00
C LEU A 61 -1.65 -7.81 -0.01
N GLY A 62 -2.28 -7.50 -1.13
CA GLY A 62 -2.41 -8.41 -2.26
C GLY A 62 -2.48 -7.62 -3.56
N VAL A 63 -1.93 -8.18 -4.63
CA VAL A 63 -1.99 -7.58 -5.96
C VAL A 63 -2.81 -8.48 -6.87
N SER A 64 -3.69 -7.90 -7.68
CA SER A 64 -4.50 -8.64 -8.64
C SER A 64 -3.63 -9.39 -9.66
N SER A 65 -4.17 -10.45 -10.26
CA SER A 65 -3.45 -11.27 -11.25
C SER A 65 -2.95 -10.46 -12.46
N ASN A 66 -3.75 -9.48 -12.91
CA ASN A 66 -3.39 -8.56 -13.99
C ASN A 66 -2.45 -7.41 -13.56
N LYS A 67 -2.02 -7.37 -12.29
CA LYS A 67 -1.11 -6.35 -11.72
C LYS A 67 -1.62 -4.90 -11.84
N GLN A 68 -2.93 -4.72 -11.97
CA GLN A 68 -3.55 -3.38 -12.06
C GLN A 68 -4.11 -2.89 -10.72
N TYR A 69 -4.45 -3.80 -9.81
CA TYR A 69 -5.07 -3.45 -8.54
C TYR A 69 -4.24 -3.93 -7.36
N LEU A 70 -4.16 -3.08 -6.34
CA LEU A 70 -3.55 -3.37 -5.05
C LEU A 70 -4.65 -3.34 -3.98
N ALA A 71 -4.85 -4.44 -3.28
CA ALA A 71 -5.65 -4.48 -2.07
C ALA A 71 -4.73 -4.37 -0.85
N ILE A 72 -5.08 -3.53 0.12
CA ILE A 72 -4.44 -3.48 1.42
C ILE A 72 -5.47 -3.67 2.53
N ALA A 73 -5.07 -4.35 3.61
CA ALA A 73 -5.84 -4.46 4.84
C ALA A 73 -5.19 -3.62 5.94
N LEU A 74 -5.96 -2.66 6.44
CA LEU A 74 -5.57 -1.77 7.52
C LEU A 74 -6.34 -2.13 8.79
N ASN A 75 -5.62 -2.14 9.90
CA ASN A 75 -6.17 -2.47 11.21
C ASN A 75 -5.98 -1.32 12.20
N LYS A 76 -7.02 -1.12 12.99
CA LYS A 76 -7.14 -0.26 14.16
C LYS A 76 -7.89 -1.07 15.20
N LEU A 77 -7.61 -0.85 16.48
CA LEU A 77 -8.17 -1.61 17.62
C LEU A 77 -9.62 -2.12 17.38
N ASP A 78 -10.54 -1.23 17.01
CA ASP A 78 -11.96 -1.51 16.83
C ASP A 78 -12.46 -1.49 15.37
N LYS A 79 -11.57 -1.28 14.39
CA LYS A 79 -11.97 -1.12 12.98
C LYS A 79 -10.94 -1.74 12.03
N THR A 80 -11.44 -2.46 11.05
CA THR A 80 -10.64 -2.97 9.94
C THR A 80 -11.20 -2.42 8.63
N ARG A 81 -10.31 -2.00 7.74
CA ARG A 81 -10.68 -1.50 6.40
C ARG A 81 -9.85 -2.20 5.35
N ILE A 82 -10.51 -2.61 4.28
CA ILE A 82 -9.85 -3.05 3.06
C ILE A 82 -10.00 -1.93 2.03
N ILE A 83 -8.88 -1.55 1.43
CA ILE A 83 -8.84 -0.52 0.39
C ILE A 83 -8.26 -1.15 -0.86
N ILE A 84 -8.94 -0.97 -2.00
CA ILE A 84 -8.44 -1.37 -3.31
C ILE A 84 -8.03 -0.12 -4.06
N TYR A 85 -6.76 -0.06 -4.44
CA TYR A 85 -6.16 0.98 -5.26
C TYR A 85 -5.99 0.50 -6.70
N ASP A 86 -6.24 1.37 -7.66
CA ASP A 86 -5.66 1.24 -8.99
C ASP A 86 -4.18 1.63 -8.93
N ILE A 87 -3.31 0.74 -9.38
CA ILE A 87 -1.87 0.93 -9.36
C ILE A 87 -1.45 2.00 -10.39
N ASN A 88 -2.11 2.09 -11.54
CA ASN A 88 -1.68 2.94 -12.64
C ASN A 88 -2.31 4.34 -12.59
N GLU A 89 -3.43 4.51 -11.89
CA GLU A 89 -4.02 5.84 -11.73
C GLU A 89 -3.21 6.70 -10.74
N PRO A 90 -2.91 7.96 -11.09
CA PRO A 90 -2.22 8.90 -10.20
C PRO A 90 -3.13 9.45 -9.10
N LEU A 91 -4.45 9.39 -9.31
CA LEU A 91 -5.45 9.71 -8.31
C LEU A 91 -5.94 8.38 -7.72
N ASN A 92 -5.65 8.15 -6.43
CA ASN A 92 -6.07 6.94 -5.73
C ASN A 92 -7.60 6.79 -5.81
N ARG A 93 -8.11 6.08 -6.82
CA ARG A 93 -9.49 5.59 -6.82
C ARG A 93 -9.54 4.44 -5.84
N GLU A 94 -10.00 4.77 -4.65
CA GLU A 94 -10.15 3.81 -3.57
C GLU A 94 -11.58 3.28 -3.57
N ILE A 95 -11.73 1.97 -3.76
CA ILE A 95 -12.94 1.28 -3.33
C ILE A 95 -12.71 0.87 -1.89
N GLN A 96 -13.43 1.51 -0.96
CA GLN A 96 -13.32 1.25 0.46
C GLN A 96 -14.39 0.25 0.91
N ILE A 97 -13.95 -0.83 1.53
CA ILE A 97 -14.84 -1.80 2.19
C ILE A 97 -14.49 -1.78 3.68
N GLN A 98 -15.44 -1.33 4.50
CA GLN A 98 -15.29 -1.35 5.95
C GLN A 98 -16.00 -2.57 6.54
N ILE A 99 -15.28 -3.34 7.35
CA ILE A 99 -15.82 -4.51 8.02
C ILE A 99 -15.98 -4.17 9.51
N GLN A 100 -17.18 -4.33 10.04
CA GLN A 100 -17.41 -4.24 11.48
C GLN A 100 -17.21 -5.62 12.11
N LYS A 101 -16.36 -5.72 13.13
CA LYS A 101 -16.24 -6.94 13.93
C LYS A 101 -17.54 -7.11 14.73
N GLN A 102 -18.34 -8.13 14.41
CA GLN A 102 -19.40 -8.55 15.33
C GLN A 102 -18.74 -9.10 16.60
N LYS A 103 -19.08 -8.51 17.75
CA LYS A 103 -18.76 -9.08 19.06
C LYS A 103 -19.44 -10.44 19.14
N ILE A 104 -18.66 -11.52 19.05
CA ILE A 104 -19.10 -12.84 19.48
C ILE A 104 -19.10 -12.77 21.01
N LEU A 105 -20.31 -12.75 21.59
CA LEU A 105 -20.56 -12.81 23.05
C LEU A 105 -20.29 -14.22 23.57
#